data_AF-A0A1F8QWJ2-F1
#
_entry.id   AF-A0A1F8QWJ2-F1
#
_cell.length_a   1.000
_cell.length_b   1.000
_cell.length_c   1.000
_cell.angle_alpha   90.00
_cell.angle_beta   90.00
_cell.angle_gamma   90.00
#
_symmetry.space_group_name_H-M   'P 1'
#
loop_
_entity.id
_entity.type
_entity.pdbx_description
1 polymer ?
#
loop_
_entity_poly.entity_id
_entity_poly.type
_entity_poly.pdbx_seq_one_letter_code
_entity_poly.pdbx_strand_id
1 'polypeptide(L)'
;MKWLLLVSSLVVIALLAASAKSVLFTEWRQHQNEYRKLLLVKADDDPGRESAARYEVALQQVVVPELNATDRCVSCHTGIDDARMAGQRQPYRAHPRRLLEYHPVSKFGCTVCHRGQGLATTNEDAKAVHAYWDYPMLPGRMAQASCAQCHDPLSLKGRGGDVLALGAGLFEERGCRSCHKLGERGGSLGLALNDEGRKVIHQFILTDL
;
A
#
# COMPACT_ATOMS: atom_id res chain seq x y z
N MET A 1 43.99 -3.97 -31.13
CA MET A 1 44.04 -3.78 -29.66
C MET A 1 43.46 -2.44 -29.20
N LYS A 2 43.92 -1.27 -29.68
CA LYS A 2 43.39 0.06 -29.28
C LYS A 2 41.88 0.25 -29.54
N TRP A 3 41.42 -0.11 -30.73
CA TRP A 3 39.99 -0.04 -31.10
C TRP A 3 39.10 -0.97 -30.27
N LEU A 4 39.59 -2.16 -29.95
CA LEU A 4 38.90 -3.11 -29.07
C LEU A 4 38.70 -2.53 -27.66
N LEU A 5 39.73 -1.89 -27.10
CA LEU A 5 39.66 -1.22 -25.80
C LEU A 5 38.73 0.00 -25.82
N LEU A 6 38.72 0.77 -26.92
CA LEU A 6 37.80 1.89 -27.08
C LEU A 6 36.35 1.41 -27.13
N VAL A 7 36.06 0.41 -27.95
CA VAL A 7 34.70 -0.15 -28.09
C VAL A 7 34.22 -0.76 -26.77
N SER A 8 35.07 -1.54 -26.08
CA SER A 8 34.68 -2.11 -24.78
C SER A 8 34.39 -1.03 -23.74
N SER A 9 35.20 0.04 -23.70
CA SER A 9 34.98 1.16 -22.79
C SER A 9 33.67 1.90 -23.07
N LEU A 10 33.36 2.14 -24.35
CA LEU A 10 32.10 2.77 -24.75
C LEU A 10 30.89 1.90 -24.40
N VAL A 11 30.98 0.58 -24.56
CA VAL A 11 29.92 -0.36 -24.14
C VAL A 11 29.70 -0.30 -22.63
N VAL A 12 30.77 -0.30 -21.82
CA VAL A 12 30.66 -0.18 -20.36
C VAL A 12 30.01 1.15 -19.97
N ILE A 13 30.41 2.27 -20.58
CA ILE A 13 29.80 3.58 -20.33
C ILE A 13 28.31 3.57 -20.68
N ALA A 14 27.92 2.97 -21.82
CA ALA A 14 26.53 2.86 -22.22
C ALA A 14 25.70 2.03 -21.23
N LEU A 15 26.23 0.90 -20.74
CA LEU A 15 25.58 0.08 -19.73
C LEU A 15 25.45 0.81 -18.38
N LEU A 16 26.48 1.55 -17.96
CA LEU A 16 26.43 2.37 -16.75
C LEU A 16 25.40 3.50 -16.87
N ALA A 17 25.31 4.16 -18.03
CA ALA A 17 24.30 5.19 -18.28
C ALA A 17 22.89 4.61 -18.28
N ALA A 18 22.69 3.42 -18.89
CA ALA A 18 21.41 2.71 -18.86
C ALA A 18 21.01 2.31 -17.44
N SER A 19 21.95 1.84 -16.63
CA SER A 19 21.73 1.51 -15.22
C SER A 19 21.46 2.76 -14.37
N ALA A 20 22.21 3.84 -14.57
CA ALA A 20 21.98 5.10 -13.86
C ALA A 20 20.57 5.65 -14.14
N LYS A 21 20.06 5.48 -15.37
CA LYS A 21 18.70 5.90 -15.73
C LYS A 21 17.64 5.21 -14.86
N SER A 22 17.78 3.92 -14.57
CA SER A 22 16.80 3.19 -13.75
C SER A 22 16.81 3.64 -12.27
N VAL A 23 17.90 4.24 -11.80
CA VAL A 23 18.02 4.79 -10.43
C VAL A 23 17.57 6.25 -10.36
N LEU A 24 17.94 7.06 -11.35
CA LEU A 24 17.69 8.50 -11.36
C LEU A 24 16.26 8.88 -11.74
N PHE A 25 15.59 8.05 -12.55
CA PHE A 25 14.24 8.31 -13.07
C PHE A 25 13.17 7.36 -12.51
N THR A 26 13.41 6.81 -11.32
CA THR A 26 12.44 5.99 -10.59
C THR A 26 11.10 6.70 -10.40
N GLU A 27 10.00 5.95 -10.46
CA GLU A 27 8.63 6.48 -10.37
C GLU A 27 8.41 7.30 -9.09
N TRP A 28 8.87 6.80 -7.94
CA TRP A 28 8.75 7.51 -6.66
C TRP A 28 9.41 8.88 -6.69
N ARG A 29 10.58 9.01 -7.34
CA ARG A 29 11.29 10.30 -7.42
C ARG A 29 10.54 11.30 -8.28
N GLN A 30 9.89 10.83 -9.34
CA GLN A 30 9.01 11.67 -10.17
C GLN A 30 7.81 12.17 -9.35
N HIS A 31 7.18 11.29 -8.56
CA HIS A 31 6.08 11.67 -7.68
C HIS A 31 6.48 12.68 -6.62
N GLN A 32 7.61 12.49 -5.94
CA GLN A 32 8.10 13.44 -4.92
C GLN A 32 8.45 14.81 -5.52
N ASN A 33 9.07 14.84 -6.71
CA ASN A 33 9.35 16.11 -7.38
C ASN A 33 8.07 16.87 -7.75
N GLU A 34 7.03 16.15 -8.19
CA GLU A 34 5.74 16.75 -8.49
C GLU A 34 5.02 17.23 -7.21
N TYR A 35 5.08 16.43 -6.16
CA TYR A 35 4.54 16.80 -4.85
C TYR A 35 5.23 18.05 -4.27
N ARG A 36 6.54 18.18 -4.44
CA ARG A 36 7.28 19.40 -4.05
C ARG A 36 6.71 20.64 -4.73
N LYS A 37 6.36 20.58 -6.01
CA LYS A 37 5.70 21.70 -6.70
C LYS A 37 4.31 21.98 -6.12
N LEU A 38 3.54 20.93 -5.82
CA LEU A 38 2.22 21.08 -5.20
C LEU A 38 2.31 21.74 -3.82
N LEU A 39 3.30 21.37 -3.00
CA LEU A 39 3.55 21.99 -1.70
C LEU A 39 3.83 23.50 -1.85
N LEU A 40 4.66 23.90 -2.83
CA LEU A 40 4.94 25.31 -3.08
C LEU A 40 3.69 26.08 -3.53
N VAL A 41 2.86 25.49 -4.40
CA VAL A 41 1.60 26.11 -4.85
C VAL A 41 0.60 26.25 -3.71
N LYS A 42 0.61 25.33 -2.74
CA LYS A 42 -0.31 25.27 -1.60
C LYS A 42 0.27 25.87 -0.31
N ALA A 43 1.41 26.55 -0.36
CA ALA A 43 2.04 27.17 0.79
C ALA A 43 1.41 28.54 1.12
N ASP A 44 0.10 28.56 1.33
CA ASP A 44 -0.68 29.77 1.64
C ASP A 44 -0.55 30.22 3.11
N ASP A 45 -0.29 29.29 4.02
CA ASP A 45 -0.05 29.54 5.44
C ASP A 45 1.41 29.31 5.88
N ASP A 46 1.75 29.73 7.11
CA ASP A 46 3.11 29.54 7.67
C ASP A 46 3.49 28.06 7.79
N PRO A 47 2.64 27.16 8.33
CA PRO A 47 2.93 25.73 8.36
C PRO A 47 3.20 25.16 6.97
N GLY A 48 2.48 25.64 5.95
CA GLY A 48 2.64 25.17 4.60
C GLY A 48 3.91 25.63 3.92
N ARG A 49 4.32 26.88 4.14
CA ARG A 49 5.64 27.38 3.73
C ARG A 49 6.76 26.58 4.37
N GLU A 50 6.64 26.27 5.66
CA GLU A 50 7.63 25.51 6.41
C GLU A 50 7.74 24.05 5.92
N SER A 51 6.59 23.40 5.68
CA SER A 51 6.48 22.07 5.08
C SER A 51 7.14 22.02 3.70
N ALA A 52 6.86 23.01 2.84
CA ALA A 52 7.46 23.09 1.50
C ALA A 52 8.98 23.33 1.57
N ALA A 53 9.46 24.15 2.52
CA ALA A 53 10.87 24.46 2.68
C ALA A 53 11.71 23.27 3.17
N ARG A 54 11.14 22.43 4.04
CA ARG A 54 11.80 21.24 4.59
C ARG A 54 11.63 19.98 3.73
N TYR A 55 10.82 20.04 2.68
CA TYR A 55 10.54 18.84 1.90
C TYR A 55 11.75 18.37 1.10
N GLU A 56 12.26 17.19 1.44
CA GLU A 56 13.39 16.55 0.77
C GLU A 56 12.93 15.38 -0.08
N VAL A 57 13.49 15.30 -1.29
CA VAL A 57 13.25 14.17 -2.20
C VAL A 57 14.17 13.02 -1.80
N ALA A 58 13.62 12.06 -1.06
CA ALA A 58 14.32 10.89 -0.57
C ALA A 58 13.37 9.69 -0.49
N LEU A 59 13.91 8.49 -0.70
CA LEU A 59 13.16 7.26 -0.52
C LEU A 59 12.78 7.13 0.96
N GLN A 60 11.47 7.09 1.22
CA GLN A 60 10.92 6.97 2.56
C GLN A 60 10.62 5.50 2.85
N GLN A 61 11.10 4.99 3.99
CA GLN A 61 10.82 3.65 4.44
C GLN A 61 10.26 3.67 5.85
N VAL A 62 9.07 3.10 6.00
CA VAL A 62 8.41 2.85 7.27
C VAL A 62 8.71 1.42 7.67
N VAL A 63 9.28 1.22 8.85
CA VAL A 63 9.64 -0.09 9.42
C VAL A 63 8.89 -0.24 10.74
N VAL A 64 8.02 -1.25 10.83
CA VAL A 64 7.21 -1.55 12.01
C VAL A 64 7.45 -3.01 12.41
N PRO A 65 8.48 -3.29 13.22
CA PRO A 65 8.85 -4.65 13.59
C PRO A 65 7.73 -5.42 14.31
N GLU A 66 6.95 -4.74 15.15
CA GLU A 66 5.88 -5.33 15.96
C GLU A 66 4.75 -5.93 15.12
N LEU A 67 4.57 -5.42 13.89
CA LEU A 67 3.59 -5.89 12.92
C LEU A 67 4.23 -6.66 11.76
N ASN A 68 5.55 -6.90 11.83
CA ASN A 68 6.34 -7.48 10.75
C ASN A 68 6.10 -6.77 9.40
N ALA A 69 5.97 -5.44 9.44
CA ALA A 69 5.67 -4.63 8.27
C ALA A 69 6.85 -3.73 7.92
N THR A 70 7.19 -3.69 6.64
CA THR A 70 8.12 -2.69 6.09
C THR A 70 7.60 -2.26 4.74
N ASP A 71 7.41 -0.96 4.58
CA ASP A 71 6.96 -0.41 3.31
C ASP A 71 7.55 0.95 2.96
N ARG A 72 7.48 1.27 1.67
CA ARG A 72 7.98 2.51 1.07
C ARG A 72 6.87 3.28 0.39
N CYS A 73 5.60 2.97 0.69
CA CYS A 73 4.44 3.47 -0.04
C CYS A 73 4.33 5.00 0.02
N VAL A 74 4.70 5.59 1.17
CA VAL A 74 4.75 7.05 1.38
C VAL A 74 5.81 7.76 0.53
N SER A 75 6.70 7.01 -0.13
CA SER A 75 7.60 7.58 -1.13
C SER A 75 6.84 8.12 -2.34
N CYS A 76 5.73 7.48 -2.75
CA CYS A 76 4.85 7.96 -3.82
C CYS A 76 3.60 8.65 -3.26
N HIS A 77 3.03 8.12 -2.17
CA HIS A 77 1.84 8.63 -1.50
C HIS A 77 2.19 9.72 -0.47
N THR A 78 2.85 10.77 -0.96
CA THR A 78 3.50 11.81 -0.13
C THR A 78 2.54 12.77 0.56
N GLY A 79 1.28 12.83 0.14
CA GLY A 79 0.27 13.69 0.73
C GLY A 79 -0.66 12.97 1.69
N ILE A 80 -0.37 11.72 2.04
CA ILE A 80 -1.30 10.82 2.74
C ILE A 80 -1.70 11.34 4.13
N ASP A 81 -0.81 12.04 4.81
CA ASP A 81 -0.94 12.62 6.15
C ASP A 81 -1.20 14.13 6.15
N ASP A 82 -1.25 14.76 4.96
CA ASP A 82 -1.45 16.20 4.82
C ASP A 82 -2.90 16.53 4.42
N ALA A 83 -3.68 17.05 5.38
CA ALA A 83 -5.07 17.43 5.16
C ALA A 83 -5.26 18.44 3.99
N ARG A 84 -4.26 19.27 3.68
CA ARG A 84 -4.30 20.24 2.57
C ARG A 84 -4.35 19.55 1.19
N MET A 85 -4.08 18.25 1.16
CA MET A 85 -4.05 17.41 -0.02
C MET A 85 -5.33 16.61 -0.26
N ALA A 86 -6.38 16.79 0.57
CA ALA A 86 -7.64 16.05 0.43
C ALA A 86 -8.27 16.17 -0.98
N GLY A 87 -8.14 17.32 -1.64
CA GLY A 87 -8.67 17.58 -2.99
C GLY A 87 -7.75 17.16 -4.15
N GLN A 88 -6.57 16.59 -3.88
CA GLN A 88 -5.60 16.27 -4.93
C GLN A 88 -5.92 14.96 -5.65
N ARG A 89 -5.26 14.70 -6.78
CA ARG A 89 -5.29 13.40 -7.47
C ARG A 89 -4.38 12.41 -6.77
N GLN A 90 -4.62 11.11 -6.97
CA GLN A 90 -3.65 10.09 -6.59
C GLN A 90 -2.33 10.26 -7.37
N PRO A 91 -1.17 9.98 -6.75
CA PRO A 91 -0.98 9.45 -5.39
C PRO A 91 -0.92 10.51 -4.27
N TYR A 92 -1.10 11.78 -4.57
CA TYR A 92 -0.90 12.89 -3.62
C TYR A 92 -2.08 13.14 -2.69
N ARG A 93 -3.20 12.44 -2.86
CA ARG A 93 -4.41 12.68 -2.08
C ARG A 93 -4.22 12.26 -0.62
N ALA A 94 -4.72 13.08 0.30
CA ALA A 94 -4.79 12.73 1.71
C ALA A 94 -5.61 11.45 1.97
N HIS A 95 -5.30 10.74 3.04
CA HIS A 95 -5.98 9.51 3.37
C HIS A 95 -7.49 9.75 3.55
N PRO A 96 -8.36 8.92 2.93
CA PRO A 96 -9.79 9.03 3.13
C PRO A 96 -10.13 8.68 4.57
N ARG A 97 -10.94 9.51 5.23
CA ARG A 97 -11.38 9.34 6.63
C ARG A 97 -10.26 9.57 7.65
N ARG A 98 -10.66 9.82 8.89
CA ARG A 98 -9.80 10.05 10.06
C ARG A 98 -9.14 8.77 10.60
N LEU A 99 -8.89 7.77 9.75
CA LEU A 99 -8.34 6.48 10.19
C LEU A 99 -6.89 6.61 10.65
N LEU A 100 -6.09 7.44 9.96
CA LEU A 100 -4.69 7.68 10.33
C LEU A 100 -4.52 8.51 11.61
N GLU A 101 -5.59 9.13 12.15
CA GLU A 101 -5.55 9.73 13.48
C GLU A 101 -5.32 8.67 14.56
N TYR A 102 -5.88 7.48 14.36
CA TYR A 102 -5.73 6.33 15.25
C TYR A 102 -4.64 5.35 14.79
N HIS A 103 -4.36 5.33 13.48
CA HIS A 103 -3.38 4.44 12.84
C HIS A 103 -2.34 5.24 12.06
N PRO A 104 -1.47 6.01 12.72
CA PRO A 104 -0.45 6.79 12.03
C PRO A 104 0.45 5.85 11.22
N VAL A 105 0.72 6.20 9.96
CA VAL A 105 1.49 5.34 9.04
C VAL A 105 2.85 4.99 9.63
N SER A 106 3.50 5.91 10.35
CA SER A 106 4.78 5.65 11.02
C SER A 106 4.77 4.52 12.05
N LYS A 107 3.60 4.10 12.55
CA LYS A 107 3.44 3.02 13.54
C LYS A 107 2.76 1.77 13.00
N PHE A 108 2.16 1.83 11.82
CA PHE A 108 1.40 0.71 11.25
C PHE A 108 1.87 0.29 9.86
N GLY A 109 2.50 1.19 9.11
CA GLY A 109 2.72 1.01 7.68
C GLY A 109 1.42 1.03 6.88
N CYS A 110 1.55 0.89 5.57
CA CYS A 110 0.45 0.86 4.62
C CYS A 110 -0.01 -0.57 4.34
N THR A 111 0.93 -1.51 4.29
CA THR A 111 0.68 -2.90 3.88
C THR A 111 -0.13 -3.70 4.88
N VAL A 112 -0.15 -3.30 6.16
CA VAL A 112 -0.99 -3.94 7.18
C VAL A 112 -2.48 -3.83 6.83
N CYS A 113 -2.91 -2.69 6.28
CA CYS A 113 -4.29 -2.50 5.83
C CYS A 113 -4.49 -2.84 4.35
N HIS A 114 -3.56 -2.40 3.49
CA HIS A 114 -3.74 -2.44 2.04
C HIS A 114 -3.11 -3.66 1.36
N ARG A 115 -2.24 -4.42 2.03
CA ARG A 115 -1.33 -5.43 1.43
C ARG A 115 -0.46 -4.82 0.33
N GLY A 116 0.06 -5.68 -0.55
CA GLY A 116 1.01 -5.33 -1.59
C GLY A 116 2.45 -5.62 -1.19
N GLN A 117 3.36 -5.32 -2.10
CA GLN A 117 4.80 -5.41 -1.89
C GLN A 117 5.30 -4.11 -1.28
N GLY A 118 5.51 -4.09 0.04
CA GLY A 118 5.92 -2.87 0.74
C GLY A 118 7.26 -2.31 0.28
N LEU A 119 8.21 -3.18 -0.09
CA LEU A 119 9.56 -2.76 -0.51
C LEU A 119 9.63 -2.24 -1.94
N ALA A 120 8.54 -2.33 -2.71
CA ALA A 120 8.52 -1.88 -4.09
C ALA A 120 8.74 -0.37 -4.22
N THR A 121 9.34 0.02 -5.34
CA THR A 121 9.61 1.43 -5.69
C THR A 121 8.89 1.85 -6.98
N THR A 122 8.05 0.96 -7.52
CA THR A 122 7.17 1.16 -8.67
C THR A 122 5.73 0.82 -8.28
N ASN A 123 4.75 1.38 -8.99
CA ASN A 123 3.33 1.10 -8.72
C ASN A 123 2.94 -0.34 -9.07
N GLU A 124 3.47 -0.86 -10.18
CA GLU A 124 3.21 -2.21 -10.66
C GLU A 124 3.68 -3.25 -9.62
N ASP A 125 4.94 -3.14 -9.18
CA ASP A 125 5.51 -4.04 -8.20
C ASP A 125 4.80 -3.90 -6.85
N ALA A 126 4.47 -2.68 -6.42
CA ALA A 126 3.78 -2.44 -5.15
C ALA A 126 2.41 -3.10 -5.09
N LYS A 127 1.66 -3.08 -6.19
CA LYS A 127 0.37 -3.78 -6.30
C LYS A 127 0.56 -5.31 -6.32
N ALA A 128 1.65 -5.77 -6.94
CA ALA A 128 2.04 -7.17 -7.04
C ALA A 128 0.95 -8.09 -7.60
N VAL A 129 0.08 -7.58 -8.48
CA VAL A 129 -1.07 -8.32 -9.04
C VAL A 129 -0.61 -9.40 -10.04
N HIS A 130 0.49 -9.15 -10.75
CA HIS A 130 1.06 -10.07 -11.74
C HIS A 130 2.41 -10.68 -11.30
N ALA A 131 2.80 -10.48 -10.05
CA ALA A 131 4.06 -10.97 -9.50
C ALA A 131 3.83 -12.23 -8.66
N TYR A 132 4.88 -13.05 -8.49
CA TYR A 132 4.91 -14.14 -7.50
C TYR A 132 5.02 -13.56 -6.08
N TRP A 133 3.95 -12.90 -5.62
CA TRP A 133 3.86 -12.29 -4.31
C TRP A 133 2.63 -12.81 -3.57
N ASP A 134 2.85 -13.26 -2.33
CA ASP A 134 1.83 -13.95 -1.53
C ASP A 134 0.69 -13.05 -1.06
N TYR A 135 0.83 -11.73 -1.14
CA TYR A 135 -0.17 -10.78 -0.65
C TYR A 135 -0.27 -9.55 -1.58
N PRO A 136 -0.86 -9.69 -2.78
CA PRO A 136 -1.11 -8.55 -3.65
C PRO A 136 -1.97 -7.52 -2.94
N MET A 137 -1.88 -6.27 -3.39
CA MET A 137 -2.65 -5.18 -2.83
C MET A 137 -4.15 -5.47 -2.94
N LEU A 138 -4.87 -5.31 -1.84
CA LEU A 138 -6.31 -5.52 -1.81
C LEU A 138 -7.02 -4.49 -2.69
N PRO A 139 -8.08 -4.88 -3.41
CA PRO A 139 -9.01 -3.91 -3.98
C PRO A 139 -9.47 -2.94 -2.89
N GLY A 140 -9.55 -1.64 -3.17
CA GLY A 140 -9.84 -0.62 -2.14
C GLY A 140 -11.12 -0.89 -1.33
N ARG A 141 -12.15 -1.50 -1.97
CA ARG A 141 -13.40 -1.92 -1.32
C ARG A 141 -13.23 -3.02 -0.26
N MET A 142 -12.11 -3.75 -0.31
CA MET A 142 -11.77 -4.86 0.59
C MET A 142 -10.73 -4.47 1.64
N ALA A 143 -10.24 -3.22 1.66
CA ALA A 143 -9.22 -2.80 2.63
C ALA A 143 -9.66 -3.02 4.09
N GLN A 144 -10.96 -2.89 4.38
CA GLN A 144 -11.51 -3.13 5.73
C GLN A 144 -11.44 -4.60 6.17
N ALA A 145 -11.26 -5.56 5.24
CA ALA A 145 -11.07 -6.96 5.60
C ALA A 145 -9.84 -7.15 6.51
N SER A 146 -8.81 -6.31 6.32
CA SER A 146 -7.60 -6.32 7.13
C SER A 146 -7.82 -5.85 8.56
N CYS A 147 -8.89 -5.11 8.86
CA CYS A 147 -9.15 -4.61 10.22
C CYS A 147 -9.40 -5.74 11.23
N ALA A 148 -9.93 -6.88 10.76
CA ALA A 148 -10.17 -8.07 11.59
C ALA A 148 -8.88 -8.74 12.11
N GLN A 149 -7.70 -8.33 11.63
CA GLN A 149 -6.43 -8.81 12.18
C GLN A 149 -6.21 -8.36 13.63
N CYS A 150 -6.81 -7.22 14.03
CA CYS A 150 -6.66 -6.66 15.37
C CYS A 150 -7.98 -6.33 16.06
N HIS A 151 -9.04 -6.03 15.29
CA HIS A 151 -10.33 -5.61 15.84
C HIS A 151 -11.39 -6.70 15.70
N ASP A 152 -12.27 -6.78 16.69
CA ASP A 152 -13.54 -7.49 16.52
C ASP A 152 -14.39 -6.78 15.44
N PRO A 153 -14.90 -7.51 14.41
CA PRO A 153 -15.68 -6.93 13.33
C PRO A 153 -16.88 -6.10 13.78
N LEU A 154 -17.64 -6.58 14.78
CA LEU A 154 -18.86 -5.93 15.22
C LEU A 154 -18.56 -4.66 16.04
N SER A 155 -17.43 -4.62 16.74
CA SER A 155 -16.97 -3.43 17.48
C SER A 155 -16.71 -2.20 16.58
N LEU A 156 -16.48 -2.42 15.29
CA LEU A 156 -16.19 -1.36 14.32
C LEU A 156 -17.42 -0.85 13.56
N LYS A 157 -18.62 -1.40 13.80
CA LYS A 157 -19.86 -0.94 13.17
C LYS A 157 -20.14 0.53 13.54
N GLY A 158 -20.29 1.39 12.53
CA GLY A 158 -20.45 2.84 12.70
C GLY A 158 -19.15 3.59 13.05
N ARG A 159 -18.00 2.90 13.10
CA ARG A 159 -16.70 3.44 13.52
C ARG A 159 -15.62 3.27 12.45
N GLY A 160 -16.02 3.19 11.18
CA GLY A 160 -15.11 3.11 10.04
C GLY A 160 -14.80 1.70 9.54
N GLY A 161 -15.36 0.65 10.16
CA GLY A 161 -15.27 -0.75 9.72
C GLY A 161 -16.60 -1.34 9.23
N ASP A 162 -17.48 -0.52 8.66
CA ASP A 162 -18.85 -0.92 8.32
C ASP A 162 -18.94 -2.08 7.31
N VAL A 163 -18.03 -2.15 6.35
CA VAL A 163 -17.98 -3.24 5.36
C VAL A 163 -17.54 -4.53 6.04
N LEU A 164 -16.56 -4.45 6.95
CA LEU A 164 -16.15 -5.61 7.73
C LEU A 164 -17.29 -6.10 8.64
N ALA A 165 -17.95 -5.19 9.36
CA ALA A 165 -19.07 -5.51 10.23
C ALA A 165 -20.24 -6.13 9.45
N LEU A 166 -20.55 -5.60 8.26
CA LEU A 166 -21.56 -6.16 7.36
C LEU A 166 -21.19 -7.58 6.93
N GLY A 167 -19.94 -7.80 6.50
CA GLY A 167 -19.45 -9.11 6.10
C GLY A 167 -19.54 -10.14 7.22
N ALA A 168 -19.16 -9.75 8.44
CA ALA A 168 -19.29 -10.60 9.62
C ALA A 168 -20.76 -10.94 9.94
N GLY A 169 -21.66 -9.95 9.84
CA GLY A 169 -23.11 -10.18 10.02
C GLY A 169 -23.67 -11.17 9.00
N LEU A 170 -23.33 -10.99 7.72
CA LEU A 170 -23.75 -11.90 6.64
C LEU A 170 -23.19 -13.32 6.84
N PHE A 171 -21.95 -13.45 7.32
CA PHE A 171 -21.33 -14.75 7.57
C PHE A 171 -22.10 -15.59 8.60
N GLU A 172 -22.60 -14.94 9.66
CA GLU A 172 -23.43 -15.60 10.67
C GLU A 172 -24.87 -15.81 10.18
N GLU A 173 -25.50 -14.78 9.59
CA GLU A 173 -26.89 -14.82 9.10
C GLU A 173 -27.11 -15.91 8.04
N ARG A 174 -26.13 -16.08 7.13
CA ARG A 174 -26.17 -17.12 6.09
C ARG A 174 -25.74 -18.49 6.59
N GLY A 175 -25.43 -18.63 7.88
CA GLY A 175 -25.05 -19.89 8.49
C GLY A 175 -23.76 -20.48 7.91
N CYS A 176 -22.83 -19.63 7.44
CA CYS A 176 -21.60 -20.10 6.81
C CYS A 176 -20.80 -21.02 7.76
N ARG A 177 -20.84 -20.74 9.07
CA ARG A 177 -20.23 -21.56 10.12
C ARG A 177 -20.82 -22.96 10.26
N SER A 178 -22.03 -23.21 9.78
CA SER A 178 -22.64 -24.55 9.83
C SER A 178 -21.85 -25.55 8.99
N CYS A 179 -21.25 -25.10 7.89
CA CYS A 179 -20.39 -25.91 7.04
C CYS A 179 -18.91 -25.62 7.27
N HIS A 180 -18.53 -24.35 7.37
CA HIS A 180 -17.13 -23.92 7.37
C HIS A 180 -16.59 -23.65 8.77
N LYS A 181 -15.34 -24.08 9.02
CA LYS A 181 -14.58 -23.73 10.22
C LYS A 181 -13.90 -22.36 10.05
N LEU A 182 -13.97 -21.50 11.07
CA LEU A 182 -13.17 -20.28 11.20
C LEU A 182 -12.56 -20.20 12.61
N GLY A 183 -11.24 -20.14 12.69
CA GLY A 183 -10.46 -20.44 13.90
C GLY A 183 -10.70 -21.88 14.33
N GLU A 184 -11.05 -22.06 15.61
CA GLU A 184 -11.41 -23.36 16.19
C GLU A 184 -12.92 -23.68 16.17
N ARG A 185 -13.75 -22.83 15.57
CA ARG A 185 -15.22 -22.93 15.63
C ARG A 185 -15.87 -23.09 14.26
N GLY A 186 -16.86 -23.97 14.16
CA GLY A 186 -17.69 -24.18 12.97
C GLY A 186 -17.83 -25.66 12.60
N GLY A 187 -18.47 -25.93 11.47
CA GLY A 187 -18.65 -27.26 10.89
C GLY A 187 -17.38 -27.79 10.22
N SER A 188 -17.37 -29.09 9.96
CA SER A 188 -16.30 -29.80 9.25
C SER A 188 -16.69 -30.23 7.83
N LEU A 189 -17.92 -29.90 7.39
CA LEU A 189 -18.44 -30.30 6.08
C LEU A 189 -17.81 -29.48 4.95
N GLY A 190 -17.60 -28.18 5.17
CA GLY A 190 -16.92 -27.26 4.27
C GLY A 190 -15.46 -27.06 4.65
N LEU A 191 -14.67 -26.57 3.69
CA LEU A 191 -13.27 -26.21 3.92
C LEU A 191 -13.13 -25.15 5.02
N ALA A 192 -12.06 -25.21 5.81
CA ALA A 192 -11.75 -24.14 6.75
C ALA A 192 -11.43 -22.85 6.01
N LEU A 193 -11.96 -21.72 6.50
CA LEU A 193 -11.82 -20.40 5.85
C LEU A 193 -10.77 -19.51 6.51
N ASN A 194 -9.96 -20.06 7.41
CA ASN A 194 -8.93 -19.35 8.18
C ASN A 194 -7.99 -18.54 7.30
N ASP A 195 -7.64 -19.11 6.14
CA ASP A 195 -6.71 -18.53 5.19
C ASP A 195 -7.40 -17.97 3.94
N GLU A 196 -8.74 -18.00 3.88
CA GLU A 196 -9.49 -17.52 2.70
C GLU A 196 -9.18 -16.03 2.45
N GLY A 197 -9.10 -15.25 3.54
CA GLY A 197 -8.69 -13.87 3.47
C GLY A 197 -7.27 -13.69 2.96
N ARG A 198 -6.37 -14.68 3.09
CA ARG A 198 -4.94 -14.62 2.70
C ARG A 198 -4.68 -15.02 1.25
N LYS A 199 -5.73 -15.39 0.51
CA LYS A 199 -5.59 -15.74 -0.91
C LYS A 199 -4.99 -14.58 -1.72
N VAL A 200 -4.22 -14.96 -2.71
CA VAL A 200 -3.72 -14.08 -3.79
C VAL A 200 -4.73 -14.03 -4.94
N ILE A 201 -4.61 -13.05 -5.84
CA ILE A 201 -5.57 -12.83 -6.93
C ILE A 201 -5.85 -14.09 -7.77
N HIS A 202 -4.84 -14.92 -8.03
CA HIS A 202 -5.00 -16.17 -8.79
C HIS A 202 -5.61 -17.33 -7.98
N GLN A 203 -5.71 -17.19 -6.66
CA GLN A 203 -6.39 -18.13 -5.77
C GLN A 203 -7.83 -17.73 -5.46
N PHE A 204 -8.19 -16.45 -5.70
CA PHE A 204 -9.58 -16.03 -5.64
C PHE A 204 -10.32 -16.56 -6.87
N ILE A 205 -11.46 -17.21 -6.63
CA ILE A 205 -12.42 -17.54 -7.69
C ILE A 205 -13.16 -16.24 -8.01
N LEU A 206 -12.54 -15.38 -8.83
CA LEU A 206 -13.14 -14.16 -9.33
C LEU A 206 -14.00 -14.55 -10.53
N THR A 207 -15.29 -14.79 -10.30
CA THR A 207 -16.22 -15.21 -11.36
C THR A 207 -16.56 -14.08 -12.34
N ASP A 208 -16.19 -12.83 -12.05
CA ASP A 208 -16.63 -11.64 -12.80
C ASP A 208 -15.48 -10.62 -13.05
N LEU A 209 -14.29 -11.07 -13.44
CA LEU A 209 -13.27 -10.20 -14.03
C LEU A 209 -13.29 -10.28 -15.56
#